data_AF-A0A0M8N143-F1
#
_entry.id   AF-A0A0M8N143-F1
#
_cell.length_a   1.000
_cell.length_b   1.000
_cell.length_c   1.000
_cell.angle_alpha   90.00
_cell.angle_beta   90.00
_cell.angle_gamma   90.00
#
_symmetry.space_group_name_H-M   'P 1'
#
loop_
_entity.id
_entity.type
_entity.pdbx_description
1 polymer ?
#
loop_
_entity_poly.entity_id
_entity_poly.type
_entity_poly.pdbx_seq_one_letter_code
_entity_poly.pdbx_strand_id
1 'polypeptide(L)'
;MDSFWDQEFIDDWNDQHSPRKLGHTEAPPMKAPPQKPKVESKKSFEARKTQIAEDFLDQLDSRITEGKLSELAASTGGIKIVWSKTLNTTAGRANWRRETIRKKSKDGAGAPEAPVEHRHHASIELAVKVIDEEARLLNVLAHEFCHLANFMINGITNNPHGKEFKAWAAKCSRAFAAQGIRVTTKHTYEIDFKYVWTCEACGAQYKRHSKSIDPSRHRCGTCKGALSQTKPVPRGAAAGAKPSEYQLFMKEHMKIVKLENPGSPQKEVMKIVADRWSKRVKAKADSEATKNREMITQFVDLTLEAESED
;
A
#
# COMPACT_ATOMS: atom_id res chain seq x y z
N MET A 1 -23.60 -12.28 3.43
CA MET A 1 -22.19 -12.64 3.74
C MET A 1 -21.76 -13.72 2.77
N ASP A 2 -20.79 -13.44 1.90
CA ASP A 2 -19.56 -14.24 1.72
C ASP A 2 -18.85 -13.77 0.43
N SER A 3 -18.47 -12.48 0.39
CA SER A 3 -17.60 -11.91 -0.66
C SER A 3 -16.12 -12.12 -0.32
N PHE A 4 -15.83 -13.15 0.48
CA PHE A 4 -14.50 -13.53 0.94
C PHE A 4 -13.88 -14.61 0.03
N TRP A 5 -14.21 -14.57 -1.25
CA TRP A 5 -13.47 -15.25 -2.31
C TRP A 5 -12.29 -14.39 -2.74
N ASP A 6 -11.40 -14.09 -1.80
CA ASP A 6 -10.15 -13.44 -2.16
C ASP A 6 -9.11 -14.49 -2.51
N GLN A 7 -9.02 -14.78 -3.80
CA GLN A 7 -7.91 -15.55 -4.36
C GLN A 7 -6.57 -14.90 -3.95
N GLU A 8 -6.52 -13.57 -3.69
CA GLU A 8 -5.32 -12.90 -3.19
C GLU A 8 -4.92 -13.34 -1.77
N PHE A 9 -5.85 -13.66 -0.87
CA PHE A 9 -5.50 -14.16 0.48
C PHE A 9 -4.93 -15.58 0.42
N ILE A 10 -5.51 -16.42 -0.45
CA ILE A 10 -5.02 -17.79 -0.67
C ILE A 10 -3.64 -17.76 -1.34
N ASP A 11 -3.45 -16.86 -2.32
CA ASP A 11 -2.17 -16.67 -3.00
C ASP A 11 -1.11 -16.08 -2.04
N ASP A 12 -1.46 -15.12 -1.18
CA ASP A 12 -0.56 -14.54 -0.18
C ASP A 12 -0.15 -15.55 0.91
N TRP A 13 -1.09 -16.37 1.39
CA TRP A 13 -0.77 -17.44 2.34
C TRP A 13 0.11 -18.53 1.70
N ASN A 14 -0.19 -18.91 0.46
CA ASN A 14 0.67 -19.80 -0.33
C ASN A 14 2.08 -19.21 -0.50
N ASP A 15 2.18 -17.91 -0.79
CA ASP A 15 3.47 -17.21 -0.95
C ASP A 15 4.30 -17.23 0.35
N GLN A 16 3.65 -17.18 1.52
CA GLN A 16 4.32 -17.20 2.82
C GLN A 16 4.71 -18.61 3.30
N HIS A 17 3.94 -19.63 2.95
CA HIS A 17 4.05 -20.98 3.53
C HIS A 17 4.40 -22.10 2.54
N SER A 18 4.53 -21.81 1.25
CA SER A 18 4.95 -22.82 0.26
C SER A 18 6.37 -23.32 0.57
N PRO A 19 6.59 -24.64 0.70
CA PRO A 19 7.92 -25.19 0.92
C PRO A 19 8.86 -24.80 -0.22
N ARG A 20 9.96 -24.12 0.11
CA ARG A 20 11.03 -23.89 -0.88
C ARG A 20 11.62 -25.24 -1.26
N LYS A 21 11.71 -25.52 -2.57
CA LYS A 21 12.38 -26.73 -3.08
C LYS A 21 13.80 -26.78 -2.52
N LEU A 22 14.08 -27.74 -1.66
CA LEU A 22 15.45 -28.18 -1.38
C LEU A 22 15.90 -28.98 -2.59
N GLY A 23 16.65 -28.34 -3.49
CA GLY A 23 17.31 -29.01 -4.60
C GLY A 23 18.77 -29.28 -4.25
N HIS A 24 19.14 -30.55 -4.15
CA HIS A 24 20.53 -30.96 -4.28
C HIS A 24 20.95 -30.73 -5.74
N THR A 25 21.87 -29.80 -5.96
CA THR A 25 23.04 -29.91 -6.84
C THR A 25 23.83 -28.61 -6.71
N GLU A 26 25.14 -28.77 -6.53
CA GLU A 26 26.09 -27.72 -6.15
C GLU A 26 26.16 -26.58 -7.17
N ALA A 27 26.13 -25.33 -6.68
CA ALA A 27 26.42 -24.12 -7.43
C ALA A 27 27.25 -23.15 -6.55
N PRO A 28 28.16 -22.35 -7.14
CA PRO A 28 29.24 -21.65 -6.44
C PRO A 28 28.72 -20.49 -5.55
N PRO A 29 29.53 -19.92 -4.63
CA PRO A 29 29.03 -19.18 -3.47
C PRO A 29 28.46 -17.82 -3.91
N MET A 30 27.14 -17.79 -4.14
CA MET A 30 26.42 -16.54 -4.32
C MET A 30 26.14 -15.94 -2.95
N LYS A 31 26.69 -14.73 -2.78
CA LYS A 31 26.53 -13.80 -1.66
C LYS A 31 25.13 -13.86 -1.05
N ALA A 32 25.09 -13.85 0.29
CA ALA A 32 23.87 -13.84 1.08
C ALA A 32 22.82 -12.85 0.53
N PRO A 33 21.53 -13.20 0.52
CA PRO A 33 20.48 -12.28 0.09
C PRO A 33 20.48 -11.05 1.01
N PRO A 34 20.38 -9.82 0.49
CA PRO A 34 20.32 -8.63 1.33
C PRO A 34 19.05 -8.69 2.20
N GLN A 35 19.25 -8.68 3.52
CA GLN A 35 18.20 -8.76 4.54
C GLN A 35 17.33 -7.50 4.57
N LYS A 36 16.03 -7.63 4.28
CA LYS A 36 14.86 -6.99 4.95
C LYS A 36 14.92 -5.53 5.50
N PRO A 37 15.47 -4.47 4.86
CA PRO A 37 15.48 -3.13 5.46
C PRO A 37 14.17 -2.35 5.22
N LYS A 38 13.54 -2.56 4.06
CA LYS A 38 12.41 -1.73 3.57
C LYS A 38 11.07 -1.98 4.26
N VAL A 39 10.85 -3.15 4.87
CA VAL A 39 9.54 -3.50 5.46
C VAL A 39 9.42 -2.91 6.87
N GLU A 40 10.48 -3.01 7.67
CA GLU A 40 10.51 -2.43 9.01
C GLU A 40 10.47 -0.90 8.96
N SER A 41 11.18 -0.29 8.01
CA SER A 41 11.15 1.17 7.82
C SER A 41 9.75 1.67 7.47
N LYS A 42 9.01 0.97 6.60
CA LYS A 42 7.62 1.31 6.25
C LYS A 42 6.67 1.21 7.44
N LYS A 43 6.78 0.15 8.26
CA LYS A 43 5.94 0.01 9.45
C LYS A 43 6.23 1.11 10.49
N SER A 44 7.51 1.43 10.69
CA SER A 44 7.92 2.51 11.58
C SER A 44 7.46 3.90 11.12
N PHE A 45 7.41 4.13 9.80
CA PHE A 45 6.88 5.35 9.20
C PHE A 45 5.36 5.42 9.38
N GLU A 46 4.64 4.35 9.04
CA GLU A 46 3.18 4.28 9.19
C GLU A 46 2.71 4.56 10.62
N ALA A 47 3.47 4.11 11.63
CA ALA A 47 3.17 4.38 13.04
C ALA A 47 3.36 5.85 13.44
N ARG A 48 4.28 6.59 12.79
CA ARG A 48 4.66 7.96 13.17
C ARG A 48 4.16 9.03 12.21
N LYS A 49 3.64 8.67 11.04
CA LYS A 49 3.32 9.62 9.96
C LYS A 49 2.34 10.72 10.35
N THR A 50 1.38 10.43 11.24
CA THR A 50 0.44 11.45 11.73
C THR A 50 1.17 12.49 12.58
N GLN A 51 1.99 12.04 13.53
CA GLN A 51 2.79 12.95 14.36
C GLN A 51 3.73 13.80 13.51
N ILE A 52 4.43 13.18 12.55
CA ILE A 52 5.32 13.91 11.62
C ILE A 52 4.54 14.98 10.85
N ALA A 53 3.32 14.68 10.41
CA ALA A 53 2.48 15.64 9.69
C ALA A 53 2.06 16.81 10.58
N GLU A 54 1.64 16.53 11.82
CA GLU A 54 1.23 17.55 12.79
C GLU A 54 2.41 18.46 13.17
N ASP A 55 3.54 17.86 13.58
CA ASP A 55 4.76 18.61 13.93
C ASP A 55 5.27 19.48 12.78
N PHE A 56 5.18 18.97 11.55
CA PHE A 56 5.63 19.72 10.39
C PHE A 56 4.63 20.81 9.97
N LEU A 57 3.32 20.60 10.16
CA LEU A 57 2.32 21.63 9.95
C LEU A 57 2.52 22.81 10.90
N ASP A 58 2.82 22.54 12.18
CA ASP A 58 3.11 23.58 13.17
C ASP A 58 4.38 24.36 12.81
N GLN A 59 5.42 23.68 12.34
CA GLN A 59 6.64 24.32 11.84
C GLN A 59 6.36 25.19 10.62
N LEU A 60 5.56 24.71 9.66
CA LEU A 60 5.17 25.47 8.48
C LEU A 60 4.42 26.74 8.89
N ASP A 61 3.40 26.63 9.74
CA ASP A 61 2.62 27.80 10.17
C ASP A 61 3.49 28.79 10.94
N SER A 62 4.31 28.32 11.89
CA SER A 62 5.20 29.17 12.66
C SER A 62 6.23 29.91 11.78
N ARG A 63 6.92 29.21 10.87
CA ARG A 63 8.04 29.80 10.11
C ARG A 63 7.61 30.52 8.83
N ILE A 64 6.47 30.15 8.25
CA ILE A 64 6.02 30.69 6.96
C ILE A 64 4.95 31.74 7.13
N THR A 65 4.01 31.54 8.05
CA THR A 65 2.85 32.42 8.25
C THR A 65 2.79 33.01 9.65
N GLU A 66 3.82 32.83 10.47
CA GLU A 66 3.93 33.41 11.82
C GLU A 66 2.75 33.04 12.73
N GLY A 67 2.23 31.82 12.57
CA GLY A 67 1.07 31.31 13.33
C GLY A 67 -0.29 31.78 12.81
N LYS A 68 -0.33 32.54 11.70
CA LYS A 68 -1.57 33.17 11.23
C LYS A 68 -2.64 32.16 10.81
N LEU A 69 -2.26 31.01 10.25
CA LEU A 69 -3.27 30.03 9.85
C LEU A 69 -3.92 29.35 11.06
N SER A 70 -3.13 29.01 12.08
CA SER A 70 -3.65 28.51 13.35
C SER A 70 -4.55 29.53 14.03
N GLU A 71 -4.16 30.80 14.06
CA GLU A 71 -4.98 31.89 14.61
C GLU A 71 -6.36 31.96 13.89
N LEU A 72 -6.36 31.97 12.56
CA LEU A 72 -7.59 32.05 11.76
C LEU A 72 -8.50 30.82 11.95
N ALA A 73 -7.92 29.63 12.10
CA ALA A 73 -8.67 28.38 12.25
C ALA A 73 -8.99 28.02 13.72
N ALA A 74 -8.44 28.73 14.71
CA ALA A 74 -8.52 28.41 16.13
C ALA A 74 -9.97 28.20 16.61
N SER A 75 -10.89 29.07 16.22
CA SER A 75 -12.31 29.01 16.60
C SER A 75 -13.06 27.79 16.06
N THR A 76 -12.47 27.05 15.11
CA THR A 76 -13.05 25.83 14.52
C THR A 76 -12.27 24.55 14.85
N GLY A 77 -11.31 24.66 15.78
CA GLY A 77 -10.47 23.54 16.22
C GLY A 77 -9.18 23.37 15.43
N GLY A 78 -8.69 24.43 14.77
CA GLY A 78 -7.42 24.42 14.02
C GLY A 78 -7.50 23.76 12.64
N ILE A 79 -6.35 23.67 11.96
CA ILE A 79 -6.22 22.98 10.67
C ILE A 79 -6.16 21.47 10.92
N LYS A 80 -7.05 20.70 10.30
CA LYS A 80 -7.15 19.24 10.53
C LYS A 80 -6.36 18.45 9.49
N ILE A 81 -5.54 17.49 9.92
CA ILE A 81 -4.96 16.47 9.04
C ILE A 81 -5.96 15.31 8.86
N VAL A 82 -6.28 14.95 7.62
CA VAL A 82 -7.24 13.89 7.29
C VAL A 82 -6.60 12.85 6.38
N TRP A 83 -6.47 11.62 6.85
CA TRP A 83 -5.93 10.52 6.04
C TRP A 83 -7.01 9.82 5.22
N SER A 84 -6.83 9.80 3.89
CA SER A 84 -7.81 9.30 2.93
C SER A 84 -7.37 8.03 2.22
N LYS A 85 -8.26 7.03 2.20
CA LYS A 85 -8.07 5.77 1.45
C LYS A 85 -8.61 5.85 0.01
N THR A 86 -9.39 6.89 -0.30
CA THR A 86 -10.10 7.09 -1.57
C THR A 86 -9.46 8.15 -2.45
N LEU A 87 -8.60 9.01 -1.88
CA LEU A 87 -7.76 9.93 -2.65
C LEU A 87 -6.67 9.15 -3.39
N ASN A 88 -6.89 8.88 -4.68
CA ASN A 88 -6.01 8.03 -5.50
C ASN A 88 -5.41 8.76 -6.73
N THR A 89 -5.84 9.98 -7.00
CA THR A 89 -5.38 10.77 -8.17
C THR A 89 -4.40 11.88 -7.80
N THR A 90 -4.41 12.34 -6.55
CA THR A 90 -3.46 13.29 -5.98
C THR A 90 -2.91 12.73 -4.66
N ALA A 91 -1.76 13.24 -4.23
CA ALA A 91 -1.17 12.84 -2.96
C ALA A 91 -1.78 13.60 -1.77
N GLY A 92 -2.32 14.79 -2.01
CA GLY A 92 -3.00 15.61 -1.01
C GLY A 92 -4.08 16.51 -1.62
N ARG A 93 -4.82 17.18 -0.74
CA ARG A 93 -5.78 18.25 -1.05
C ARG A 93 -6.01 19.15 0.15
N ALA A 94 -5.81 20.46 -0.03
CA ALA A 94 -6.29 21.47 0.90
C ALA A 94 -7.79 21.74 0.73
N ASN A 95 -8.53 21.74 1.83
CA ASN A 95 -9.94 22.13 1.88
C ASN A 95 -10.10 23.33 2.81
N TRP A 96 -10.82 24.35 2.35
CA TRP A 96 -11.11 25.53 3.14
C TRP A 96 -12.54 26.02 2.89
N ARG A 97 -13.21 26.43 3.99
CA ARG A 97 -14.49 27.12 3.96
C ARG A 97 -14.47 28.26 4.99
N ARG A 98 -14.89 29.45 4.55
CA ARG A 98 -15.13 30.60 5.43
C ARG A 98 -16.62 30.73 5.71
N GLU A 99 -16.99 30.73 6.99
CA GLU A 99 -18.33 31.05 7.46
C GLU A 99 -18.36 32.50 7.97
N THR A 100 -19.37 33.26 7.56
CA THR A 100 -19.56 34.65 7.99
C THR A 100 -20.75 34.72 8.94
N ILE A 101 -20.49 35.14 10.17
CA ILE A 101 -21.49 35.25 11.23
C ILE A 101 -21.79 36.73 11.45
N ARG A 102 -23.03 37.11 11.12
CA ARG A 102 -23.56 38.45 11.40
C ARG A 102 -24.41 38.37 12.66
N LYS A 103 -23.95 38.95 13.76
CA LYS A 103 -24.79 39.12 14.95
C LYS A 103 -25.84 40.19 14.62
N LYS A 104 -27.14 39.89 14.76
CA LYS A 104 -28.16 40.94 14.65
C LYS A 104 -28.04 41.85 15.87
N SER A 105 -27.84 43.15 15.65
CA SER A 105 -28.05 44.15 16.70
C SER A 105 -29.47 44.01 17.22
N LYS A 106 -29.65 43.95 18.55
CA LYS A 106 -30.98 43.94 19.17
C LYS A 106 -31.61 45.33 19.23
N ASP A 107 -30.85 46.38 18.89
CA ASP A 107 -31.30 47.76 19.02
C ASP A 107 -31.61 48.35 17.64
N GLY A 108 -32.75 49.04 17.57
CA GLY A 108 -33.41 49.52 16.36
C GLY A 108 -32.59 50.47 15.48
N ALA A 109 -33.21 50.88 14.37
CA ALA A 109 -32.63 51.67 13.28
C ALA A 109 -31.74 52.83 13.78
N GLY A 110 -30.41 52.63 13.74
CA GLY A 110 -29.42 53.62 14.17
C GLY A 110 -28.19 53.06 14.88
N ALA A 111 -28.21 51.79 15.32
CA ALA A 111 -27.04 51.17 15.94
C ALA A 111 -25.90 50.89 14.91
N PRO A 112 -24.62 51.04 15.28
CA PRO A 112 -23.48 50.71 14.41
C PRO A 112 -23.58 49.25 13.93
N GLU A 113 -23.20 48.99 12.66
CA GLU A 113 -23.19 47.64 12.09
C GLU A 113 -22.49 46.67 13.05
N ALA A 114 -23.20 45.63 13.44
CA ALA A 114 -22.68 44.64 14.37
C ALA A 114 -21.40 44.00 13.81
N PRO A 115 -20.42 43.64 14.67
CA PRO A 115 -19.17 43.05 14.22
C PRO A 115 -19.42 41.79 13.38
N VAL A 116 -18.86 41.77 12.17
CA VAL A 116 -18.85 40.58 11.31
C VAL A 116 -17.74 39.67 11.80
N GLU A 117 -18.10 38.49 12.29
CA GLU A 117 -17.16 37.47 12.73
C GLU A 117 -16.97 36.43 11.62
N HIS A 118 -15.72 36.05 11.34
CA HIS A 118 -15.40 35.00 10.38
C HIS A 118 -14.87 33.75 11.08
N ARG A 119 -15.37 32.58 10.69
CA ARG A 119 -14.84 31.28 11.12
C ARG A 119 -14.25 30.54 9.93
N HIS A 120 -13.02 30.07 10.07
CA HIS A 120 -12.29 29.40 9.00
C HIS A 120 -12.18 27.91 9.30
N HIS A 121 -12.92 27.09 8.57
CA HIS A 121 -12.79 25.64 8.61
C HIS A 121 -11.73 25.22 7.59
N ALA A 122 -10.65 24.60 8.05
CA ALA A 122 -9.54 24.18 7.19
C ALA A 122 -9.12 22.74 7.48
N SER A 123 -8.80 21.99 6.42
CA SER A 123 -8.18 20.67 6.53
C SER A 123 -7.23 20.40 5.37
N ILE A 124 -6.24 19.54 5.64
CA ILE A 124 -5.38 18.95 4.61
C ILE A 124 -5.69 17.45 4.55
N GLU A 125 -6.25 17.02 3.44
CA GLU A 125 -6.48 15.61 3.13
C GLU A 125 -5.22 15.01 2.51
N LEU A 126 -4.77 13.85 2.99
CA LEU A 126 -3.54 13.17 2.59
C LEU A 126 -3.84 11.72 2.16
N ALA A 127 -3.32 11.30 1.01
CA ALA A 127 -3.58 9.99 0.44
C ALA A 127 -2.72 8.89 1.10
N VAL A 128 -3.37 7.98 1.83
CA VAL A 128 -2.70 6.86 2.53
C VAL A 128 -1.91 5.96 1.58
N LYS A 129 -2.40 5.75 0.36
CA LYS A 129 -1.77 4.83 -0.61
C LYS A 129 -0.64 5.47 -1.43
N VAL A 130 -0.54 6.80 -1.40
CA VAL A 130 0.44 7.55 -2.19
C VAL A 130 1.60 8.01 -1.32
N ILE A 131 1.34 8.35 -0.05
CA ILE A 131 2.35 8.78 0.91
C ILE A 131 2.88 7.56 1.66
N ASP A 132 4.01 7.01 1.20
CA ASP A 132 4.64 5.80 1.72
C ASP A 132 6.02 6.02 2.37
N GLU A 133 6.49 7.27 2.38
CA GLU A 133 7.73 7.70 3.01
C GLU A 133 7.67 9.15 3.51
N GLU A 134 8.58 9.49 4.42
CA GLU A 134 8.63 10.79 5.11
C GLU A 134 8.90 11.96 4.17
N ALA A 135 9.90 11.86 3.29
CA ALA A 135 10.23 12.93 2.35
C ALA A 135 9.03 13.34 1.47
N ARG A 136 8.24 12.35 1.06
CA ARG A 136 7.00 12.56 0.29
C ARG A 136 5.92 13.23 1.14
N LEU A 137 5.72 12.78 2.37
CA LEU A 137 4.78 13.39 3.31
C LEU A 137 5.07 14.88 3.46
N LEU A 138 6.31 15.25 3.77
CA LEU A 138 6.68 16.64 4.02
C LEU A 138 6.49 17.51 2.77
N ASN A 139 6.91 17.04 1.60
CA ASN A 139 6.75 17.81 0.36
C ASN A 139 5.27 17.99 -0.05
N VAL A 140 4.44 16.96 0.12
CA VAL A 140 3.00 17.06 -0.12
C VAL A 140 2.36 18.01 0.88
N LEU A 141 2.67 17.88 2.16
CA LEU A 141 2.11 18.74 3.20
C LEU A 141 2.47 20.21 2.99
N ALA A 142 3.73 20.51 2.65
CA ALA A 142 4.17 21.86 2.33
C ALA A 142 3.43 22.45 1.12
N HIS A 143 3.11 21.63 0.11
CA HIS A 143 2.30 22.06 -1.04
C HIS A 143 0.87 22.40 -0.62
N GLU A 144 0.19 21.51 0.10
CA GLU A 144 -1.19 21.74 0.55
C GLU A 144 -1.27 22.91 1.54
N PHE A 145 -0.24 23.11 2.37
CA PHE A 145 -0.12 24.28 3.22
C PHE A 145 -0.06 25.58 2.41
N CYS A 146 0.70 25.62 1.30
CA CYS A 146 0.74 26.80 0.42
C CYS A 146 -0.64 27.12 -0.18
N HIS A 147 -1.46 26.10 -0.44
CA HIS A 147 -2.86 26.32 -0.83
C HIS A 147 -3.67 26.96 0.29
N LEU A 148 -3.59 26.44 1.52
CA LEU A 148 -4.28 27.05 2.67
C LEU A 148 -3.84 28.50 2.91
N ALA A 149 -2.53 28.79 2.83
CA ALA A 149 -2.01 30.16 2.92
C ALA A 149 -2.62 31.07 1.85
N ASN A 150 -2.67 30.62 0.61
CA ASN A 150 -3.27 31.38 -0.49
C ASN A 150 -4.78 31.63 -0.27
N PHE A 151 -5.50 30.63 0.24
CA PHE A 151 -6.93 30.72 0.52
C PHE A 151 -7.24 31.65 1.69
N MET A 152 -6.57 31.43 2.83
CA MET A 152 -6.91 32.05 4.10
C MET A 152 -6.29 33.43 4.28
N ILE A 153 -5.08 33.66 3.75
CA ILE A 153 -4.36 34.94 3.90
C ILE A 153 -4.58 35.83 2.68
N ASN A 154 -4.40 35.31 1.47
CA ASN A 154 -4.57 36.13 0.25
C ASN A 154 -6.03 36.19 -0.23
N GLY A 155 -6.91 35.29 0.22
CA GLY A 155 -8.29 35.23 -0.24
C GLY A 155 -8.46 34.72 -1.68
N ILE A 156 -7.44 34.08 -2.27
CA ILE A 156 -7.43 33.68 -3.68
C ILE A 156 -7.84 32.21 -3.81
N THR A 157 -9.04 31.96 -4.33
CA THR A 157 -9.58 30.58 -4.50
C THR A 157 -9.69 30.13 -5.95
N ASN A 158 -9.65 31.06 -6.91
CA ASN A 158 -9.89 30.78 -8.34
C ASN A 158 -8.61 30.53 -9.16
N ASN A 159 -7.43 30.85 -8.62
CA ASN A 159 -6.14 30.61 -9.25
C ASN A 159 -5.18 29.89 -8.28
N PRO A 160 -5.34 28.58 -8.08
CA PRO A 160 -4.72 27.84 -6.97
C PRO A 160 -3.18 27.80 -7.05
N HIS A 161 -2.58 27.93 -8.23
CA HIS A 161 -1.12 27.94 -8.44
C HIS A 161 -0.60 29.24 -9.09
N GLY A 162 -1.29 30.35 -8.79
CA GLY A 162 -0.98 31.70 -9.25
C GLY A 162 0.32 32.30 -8.68
N LYS A 163 0.47 33.62 -8.78
CA LYS A 163 1.67 34.35 -8.33
C LYS A 163 1.89 34.20 -6.83
N GLU A 164 0.81 34.26 -6.06
CA GLU A 164 0.76 34.23 -4.61
C GLU A 164 1.12 32.83 -4.09
N PHE A 165 0.53 31.78 -4.69
CA PHE A 165 0.97 30.40 -4.42
C PHE A 165 2.47 30.22 -4.68
N LYS A 166 2.98 30.70 -5.82
CA LYS A 166 4.41 30.58 -6.14
C LYS A 166 5.29 31.31 -5.12
N ALA A 167 4.83 32.44 -4.58
CA ALA A 167 5.53 33.16 -3.53
C ALA A 167 5.60 32.33 -2.23
N TRP A 168 4.48 31.72 -1.82
CA TRP A 168 4.45 30.80 -0.67
C TRP A 168 5.31 29.57 -0.90
N ALA A 169 5.20 28.92 -2.06
CA ALA A 169 6.00 27.77 -2.45
C ALA A 169 7.50 28.07 -2.39
N ALA A 170 7.91 29.24 -2.88
CA ALA A 170 9.30 29.68 -2.81
C ALA A 170 9.74 29.99 -1.37
N LYS A 171 8.87 30.58 -0.54
CA LYS A 171 9.14 30.82 0.89
C LYS A 171 9.34 29.50 1.64
N CYS A 172 8.43 28.54 1.48
CA CYS A 172 8.52 27.19 2.05
C CYS A 172 9.80 26.46 1.61
N SER A 173 10.06 26.42 0.30
CA SER A 173 11.21 25.70 -0.25
C SER A 173 12.54 26.28 0.27
N ARG A 174 12.64 27.60 0.45
CA ARG A 174 13.83 28.22 1.05
C ARG A 174 13.96 27.91 2.53
N ALA A 175 12.88 28.07 3.31
CA ALA A 175 12.93 27.91 4.76
C ALA A 175 13.23 26.47 5.22
N PHE A 176 12.84 25.48 4.41
CA PHE A 176 12.97 24.06 4.71
C PHE A 176 13.86 23.30 3.71
N ALA A 177 14.75 24.02 3.01
CA ALA A 177 15.68 23.42 2.04
C ALA A 177 16.53 22.30 2.65
N ALA A 178 16.97 22.46 3.91
CA ALA A 178 17.77 21.46 4.63
C ALA A 178 17.03 20.13 4.89
N GLN A 179 15.69 20.16 4.89
CA GLN A 179 14.83 18.97 5.01
C GLN A 179 14.45 18.39 3.63
N GLY A 180 15.00 18.92 2.54
CA GLY A 180 14.71 18.47 1.17
C GLY A 180 13.35 18.92 0.63
N ILE A 181 12.78 20.00 1.17
CA ILE A 181 11.48 20.51 0.73
C ILE A 181 11.62 21.36 -0.52
N ARG A 182 10.87 20.98 -1.56
CA ARG A 182 10.76 21.72 -2.82
C ARG A 182 9.31 21.71 -3.31
N VAL A 183 8.61 22.80 -3.07
CA VAL A 183 7.23 22.96 -3.50
C VAL A 183 7.17 23.37 -4.96
N THR A 184 6.57 22.52 -5.79
CA THR A 184 6.30 22.78 -7.22
C THR A 184 4.81 23.03 -7.45
N THR A 185 4.44 23.58 -8.62
CA THR A 185 3.02 23.79 -8.99
C THR A 185 2.35 22.52 -9.50
N LYS A 186 3.12 21.53 -9.95
CA LYS A 186 2.63 20.21 -10.34
C LYS A 186 3.00 19.19 -9.27
N HIS A 187 2.10 18.26 -8.98
CA HIS A 187 2.38 17.08 -8.17
C HIS A 187 3.18 16.06 -9.00
N THR A 188 4.45 16.33 -9.27
CA THR A 188 5.34 15.38 -9.97
C THR A 188 5.97 14.45 -8.94
N TYR A 189 5.24 13.39 -8.57
CA TYR A 189 5.80 12.29 -7.78
C TYR A 189 5.57 10.97 -8.52
N GLU A 190 6.54 10.06 -8.44
CA GLU A 190 6.36 8.69 -8.92
C GLU A 190 5.44 7.94 -7.96
N ILE A 191 4.16 7.83 -8.35
CA ILE A 191 3.18 7.02 -7.62
C ILE A 191 3.55 5.55 -7.82
N ASP A 192 3.89 4.86 -6.74
CA ASP A 192 4.16 3.43 -6.77
C ASP A 192 2.84 2.65 -6.84
N PHE A 193 2.39 2.35 -8.06
CA PHE A 193 1.20 1.54 -8.27
C PHE A 193 1.49 0.07 -8.00
N LYS A 194 0.68 -0.55 -7.13
CA LYS A 194 0.77 -1.98 -6.80
C LYS A 194 0.54 -2.85 -8.04
N TYR A 195 -0.41 -2.47 -8.89
CA TYR A 195 -0.75 -3.21 -10.10
C TYR A 195 -0.54 -2.36 -11.35
N VAL A 196 0.13 -2.94 -12.35
CA VAL A 196 0.28 -2.34 -13.68
C VAL A 196 -0.16 -3.37 -14.70
N TRP A 197 -0.99 -2.92 -15.64
CA TRP A 197 -1.47 -3.71 -16.77
C TRP A 197 -1.01 -3.06 -18.06
N THR A 198 -0.54 -3.86 -19.00
CA THR A 198 -0.02 -3.37 -20.28
C THR A 198 -0.82 -4.00 -21.41
N CYS A 199 -1.22 -3.20 -22.38
CA CYS A 199 -1.82 -3.72 -23.59
C CYS A 199 -0.77 -4.43 -24.44
N GLU A 200 -1.07 -5.66 -24.83
CA GLU A 200 -0.16 -6.49 -25.63
C GLU A 200 0.00 -5.99 -27.07
N ALA A 201 -0.99 -5.26 -27.59
CA ALA A 201 -0.98 -4.77 -28.96
C ALA A 201 -0.33 -3.38 -29.11
N CYS A 202 -0.69 -2.42 -28.24
CA CYS A 202 -0.22 -1.03 -28.36
C CYS A 202 0.70 -0.55 -27.24
N GLY A 203 0.98 -1.38 -26.23
CA GLY A 203 1.85 -1.04 -25.11
C GLY A 203 1.26 -0.07 -24.08
N ALA A 204 0.01 0.39 -24.25
CA ALA A 204 -0.63 1.31 -23.30
C ALA A 204 -0.65 0.73 -21.87
N GLN A 205 -0.22 1.53 -20.89
CA GLN A 205 -0.15 1.13 -19.49
C GLN A 205 -1.34 1.65 -18.66
N TYR A 206 -1.92 0.76 -17.87
CA TYR A 206 -3.00 1.03 -16.93
C TYR A 206 -2.52 0.72 -15.51
N LYS A 207 -2.20 1.77 -14.77
CA LYS A 207 -1.67 1.67 -13.40
C LYS A 207 -2.81 1.76 -12.37
N ARG A 208 -2.83 0.89 -11.35
CA ARG A 208 -3.90 0.76 -10.36
C ARG A 208 -3.34 0.41 -8.97
N HIS A 209 -4.00 0.89 -7.91
CA HIS A 209 -3.67 0.51 -6.53
C HIS A 209 -4.39 -0.77 -6.04
N SER A 210 -5.34 -1.28 -6.81
CA SER A 210 -6.05 -2.56 -6.57
C SER A 210 -6.02 -3.42 -7.84
N LYS A 211 -6.24 -4.74 -7.69
CA LYS A 211 -6.33 -5.69 -8.82
C LYS A 211 -7.70 -5.63 -9.51
N SER A 212 -8.12 -4.43 -9.91
CA SER A 212 -9.47 -4.19 -10.44
C SER A 212 -9.65 -4.50 -11.92
N ILE A 213 -8.56 -4.68 -12.66
CA ILE A 213 -8.62 -5.01 -14.08
C ILE A 213 -8.71 -6.53 -14.22
N ASP A 214 -9.90 -7.01 -14.56
CA ASP A 214 -10.11 -8.36 -15.05
C ASP A 214 -9.90 -8.40 -16.59
N PRO A 215 -8.83 -9.04 -17.12
CA PRO A 215 -8.57 -9.11 -18.55
C PRO A 215 -9.56 -9.97 -19.32
N SER A 216 -10.41 -10.77 -18.67
CA SER A 216 -11.51 -11.46 -19.37
C SER A 216 -12.60 -10.46 -19.77
N ARG A 217 -12.88 -9.48 -18.91
CA ARG A 217 -13.96 -8.48 -19.08
C ARG A 217 -13.49 -7.14 -19.66
N HIS A 218 -12.26 -6.74 -19.36
CA HIS A 218 -11.71 -5.45 -19.76
C HIS A 218 -10.75 -5.59 -20.94
N ARG A 219 -10.69 -4.53 -21.75
CA ARG A 219 -9.80 -4.41 -22.91
C ARG A 219 -9.14 -3.04 -22.94
N CYS A 220 -8.08 -2.90 -23.72
CA CYS A 220 -7.43 -1.61 -23.94
C CYS A 220 -8.44 -0.57 -24.44
N GLY A 221 -8.48 0.59 -23.79
CA GLY A 221 -9.33 1.71 -24.21
C GLY A 221 -8.96 2.27 -25.58
N THR A 222 -7.68 2.15 -25.99
CA THR A 222 -7.14 2.71 -27.23
C THR A 222 -7.34 1.79 -28.43
N CYS A 223 -6.88 0.53 -28.35
CA CYS A 223 -6.90 -0.41 -29.48
C CYS A 223 -7.78 -1.64 -29.28
N LYS A 224 -8.49 -1.74 -28.14
CA LYS A 224 -9.31 -2.90 -27.75
C LYS A 224 -8.54 -4.23 -27.59
N GLY A 225 -7.21 -4.20 -27.67
CA GLY A 225 -6.35 -5.36 -27.42
C GLY A 225 -6.42 -5.89 -26.00
N ALA A 226 -5.91 -7.12 -25.81
CA ALA A 226 -5.80 -7.78 -24.52
C ALA A 226 -4.88 -7.01 -23.56
N LEU A 227 -5.15 -7.13 -22.26
CA LEU A 227 -4.36 -6.54 -21.19
C LEU A 227 -3.69 -7.65 -20.39
N SER A 228 -2.38 -7.55 -20.18
CA SER A 228 -1.64 -8.45 -19.28
C SER A 228 -1.10 -7.69 -18.07
N GLN A 229 -1.14 -8.33 -16.90
CA GLN A 229 -0.59 -7.74 -15.69
C GLN A 229 0.93 -7.79 -15.75
N THR A 230 1.58 -6.63 -15.76
CA THR A 230 3.05 -6.50 -15.77
C THR A 230 3.62 -6.22 -14.38
N LYS A 231 2.81 -5.75 -13.42
CA LYS A 231 3.20 -5.60 -12.01
C LYS A 231 2.06 -6.02 -11.07
N PRO A 232 2.34 -6.78 -9.99
CA PRO A 232 3.49 -7.69 -9.91
C PRO A 232 3.44 -8.68 -11.08
N VAL A 233 4.59 -9.16 -11.57
CA VAL A 233 4.62 -10.19 -12.62
C VAL A 233 3.87 -11.42 -12.10
N PRO A 234 2.78 -11.89 -12.76
CA PRO A 234 2.02 -13.04 -12.30
C PRO A 234 2.93 -14.28 -12.24
N ARG A 235 3.14 -14.85 -11.06
CA ARG A 235 3.77 -16.17 -10.88
C ARG A 235 2.81 -17.23 -11.42
N GLY A 236 2.99 -17.55 -12.69
CA GLY A 236 2.18 -18.52 -13.44
C GLY A 236 2.23 -18.23 -14.93
N ALA A 237 2.22 -16.94 -15.32
CA ALA A 237 2.31 -16.54 -16.72
C ALA A 237 3.76 -16.56 -17.25
N ALA A 238 4.74 -16.28 -16.40
CA ALA A 238 6.14 -16.15 -16.83
C ALA A 238 6.91 -17.48 -17.00
N ALA A 239 6.28 -18.66 -16.82
CA ALA A 239 7.05 -19.91 -16.94
C ALA A 239 6.25 -21.19 -17.25
N GLY A 240 4.99 -21.14 -17.71
CA GLY A 240 4.23 -22.38 -18.01
C GLY A 240 4.28 -23.44 -16.90
N ALA A 241 4.52 -23.00 -15.65
CA ALA A 241 4.93 -23.87 -14.57
C ALA A 241 3.69 -24.55 -14.02
N LYS A 242 3.63 -25.88 -14.14
CA LYS A 242 2.55 -26.69 -13.56
C LYS A 242 2.40 -26.33 -12.08
N PRO A 243 1.16 -26.16 -11.57
CA PRO A 243 0.92 -25.91 -10.16
C PRO A 243 1.69 -26.93 -9.30
N SER A 244 2.36 -26.46 -8.25
CA SER A 244 3.07 -27.35 -7.32
C SER A 244 2.11 -28.34 -6.66
N GLU A 245 2.62 -29.48 -6.19
CA GLU A 245 1.83 -30.48 -5.45
C GLU A 245 1.10 -29.84 -4.26
N TYR A 246 1.76 -28.88 -3.57
CA TYR A 246 1.16 -28.12 -2.48
C TYR A 246 -0.01 -27.24 -2.92
N GLN A 247 0.10 -26.55 -4.06
CA GLN A 247 -0.97 -25.68 -4.56
C GLN A 247 -2.21 -26.48 -4.99
N LEU A 248 -2.01 -27.65 -5.61
CA LEU A 248 -3.11 -28.56 -5.95
C LEU A 248 -3.76 -29.11 -4.68
N PHE A 249 -2.94 -29.57 -3.74
CA PHE A 249 -3.40 -30.07 -2.44
C PHE A 249 -4.21 -29.02 -1.70
N MET A 250 -3.72 -27.79 -1.62
CA MET A 250 -4.42 -26.72 -0.91
C MET A 250 -5.76 -26.39 -1.59
N LYS A 251 -5.81 -26.35 -2.93
CA LYS A 251 -7.07 -26.10 -3.66
C LYS A 251 -8.13 -27.18 -3.39
N GLU A 252 -7.72 -28.44 -3.34
CA GLU A 252 -8.61 -29.57 -3.10
C GLU A 252 -9.05 -29.64 -1.63
N HIS A 253 -8.08 -29.65 -0.70
CA HIS A 253 -8.35 -29.81 0.72
C HIS A 253 -9.00 -28.59 1.36
N MET A 254 -8.83 -27.38 0.80
CA MET A 254 -9.57 -26.20 1.30
C MET A 254 -11.08 -26.38 1.17
N LYS A 255 -11.55 -26.95 0.05
CA LYS A 255 -12.98 -27.19 -0.18
C LYS A 255 -13.52 -28.24 0.79
N ILE A 256 -12.76 -29.32 0.96
CA ILE A 256 -13.12 -30.43 1.85
C ILE A 256 -13.20 -29.95 3.30
N VAL A 257 -12.16 -29.27 3.80
CA VAL A 257 -12.12 -28.79 5.19
C VAL A 257 -13.22 -27.75 5.46
N LYS A 258 -13.55 -26.88 4.51
CA LYS A 258 -14.68 -25.94 4.65
C LYS A 258 -16.02 -26.66 4.77
N LEU A 259 -16.23 -27.74 4.00
CA LEU A 259 -17.45 -28.53 4.05
C LEU A 259 -17.56 -29.33 5.36
N GLU A 260 -16.44 -29.87 5.84
CA GLU A 260 -16.35 -30.60 7.12
C GLU A 260 -16.47 -29.68 8.34
N ASN A 261 -16.17 -28.38 8.19
CA ASN A 261 -16.16 -27.40 9.29
C ASN A 261 -17.02 -26.17 8.93
N PRO A 262 -18.35 -26.35 8.76
CA PRO A 262 -19.24 -25.25 8.41
C PRO A 262 -19.21 -24.17 9.50
N GLY A 263 -19.09 -22.91 9.08
CA GLY A 263 -19.06 -21.75 9.99
C GLY A 263 -17.71 -21.49 10.69
N SER A 264 -16.69 -22.34 10.47
CA SER A 264 -15.37 -22.09 11.06
C SER A 264 -14.68 -20.86 10.43
N PRO A 265 -13.99 -20.02 11.22
CA PRO A 265 -13.21 -18.92 10.71
C PRO A 265 -12.15 -19.42 9.71
N GLN A 266 -11.91 -18.67 8.62
CA GLN A 266 -10.98 -19.09 7.58
C GLN A 266 -9.58 -19.42 8.12
N LYS A 267 -9.10 -18.69 9.13
CA LYS A 267 -7.81 -18.96 9.78
C LYS A 267 -7.72 -20.39 10.32
N GLU A 268 -8.80 -20.91 10.90
CA GLU A 268 -8.84 -22.28 11.41
C GLU A 268 -8.88 -23.32 10.28
N VAL A 269 -9.66 -23.06 9.23
CA VAL A 269 -9.67 -23.89 8.02
C VAL A 269 -8.27 -23.99 7.41
N MET A 270 -7.57 -22.87 7.28
CA MET A 270 -6.20 -22.83 6.73
C MET A 270 -5.22 -23.63 7.60
N LYS A 271 -5.33 -23.52 8.93
CA LYS A 271 -4.51 -24.27 9.89
C LYS A 271 -4.72 -25.78 9.75
N ILE A 272 -5.98 -26.22 9.63
CA ILE A 272 -6.33 -27.63 9.42
C ILE A 272 -5.72 -28.15 8.10
N VAL A 273 -5.83 -27.38 7.01
CA VAL A 273 -5.24 -27.77 5.72
C VAL A 273 -3.70 -27.85 5.81
N ALA A 274 -3.06 -26.91 6.50
CA ALA A 274 -1.61 -26.91 6.72
C ALA A 274 -1.14 -28.11 7.56
N ASP A 275 -1.89 -28.47 8.60
CA ASP A 275 -1.62 -29.67 9.41
C ASP A 275 -1.77 -30.95 8.57
N ARG A 276 -2.81 -31.03 7.72
CA ARG A 276 -3.00 -32.16 6.79
C ARG A 276 -1.84 -32.29 5.81
N TRP A 277 -1.36 -31.17 5.26
CA TRP A 277 -0.18 -31.17 4.38
C TRP A 277 1.08 -31.65 5.12
N SER A 278 1.33 -31.13 6.32
CA SER A 278 2.52 -31.47 7.11
C SER A 278 2.56 -32.96 7.45
N LYS A 279 1.40 -33.55 7.82
CA LYS A 279 1.27 -34.99 8.04
C LYS A 279 1.51 -35.81 6.78
N ARG A 280 1.00 -35.35 5.63
CA ARG A 280 1.23 -36.01 4.32
C ARG A 280 2.70 -36.01 3.94
N VAL A 281 3.40 -34.89 4.10
CA VAL A 281 4.83 -34.78 3.80
C VAL A 281 5.64 -35.71 4.71
N LYS A 282 5.33 -35.74 6.01
CA LYS A 282 6.00 -36.63 6.97
C LYS A 282 5.76 -38.10 6.63
N ALA A 283 4.52 -38.51 6.37
CA ALA A 283 4.19 -39.88 6.00
C ALA A 283 4.87 -40.33 4.69
N LYS A 284 5.01 -39.41 3.71
CA LYS A 284 5.71 -39.68 2.46
C LYS A 284 7.21 -39.90 2.70
N ALA A 285 7.84 -39.05 3.51
CA ALA A 285 9.25 -39.19 3.89
C ALA A 285 9.52 -40.49 4.67
N ASP A 286 8.67 -40.83 5.64
CA ASP A 286 8.79 -42.05 6.43
C ASP A 286 8.64 -43.31 5.55
N SER A 287 7.70 -43.30 4.60
CA SER A 287 7.51 -44.39 3.63
C SER A 287 8.70 -44.57 2.68
N GLU A 288 9.30 -43.46 2.23
CA GLU A 288 10.44 -43.47 1.32
C GLU A 288 11.73 -43.93 2.03
N ALA A 289 11.91 -43.53 3.30
CA ALA A 289 12.99 -44.04 4.15
C ALA A 289 12.88 -45.54 4.43
N THR A 290 11.66 -46.05 4.65
CA THR A 290 11.41 -47.48 4.87
C THR A 290 11.78 -48.30 3.63
N LYS A 291 11.33 -47.86 2.44
CA LYS A 291 11.65 -48.52 1.16
C LYS A 291 13.14 -48.52 0.85
N ASN A 292 13.83 -47.41 1.10
CA ASN A 292 15.28 -47.35 0.92
C ASN A 292 16.02 -48.30 1.86
N ARG A 293 15.55 -48.43 3.11
CA ARG A 293 16.14 -49.38 4.06
C ARG A 293 15.94 -50.83 3.63
N GLU A 294 14.74 -51.19 3.20
CA GLU A 294 14.44 -52.54 2.67
C GLU A 294 15.27 -52.88 1.43
N MET A 295 15.44 -51.91 0.52
CA MET A 295 16.25 -52.08 -0.68
C MET A 295 17.74 -52.27 -0.36
N ILE A 296 18.27 -51.53 0.63
CA ILE A 296 19.66 -51.69 1.08
C ILE A 296 19.86 -53.06 1.73
N THR A 297 18.93 -53.50 2.59
CA THR A 297 19.01 -54.83 3.21
C THR A 297 19.02 -55.94 2.16
N GLN A 298 18.13 -55.85 1.16
CA GLN A 298 18.05 -56.83 0.08
C GLN A 298 19.34 -56.89 -0.78
N PHE A 299 20.05 -55.78 -0.93
CA PHE A 299 21.31 -55.72 -1.68
C PHE A 299 22.50 -56.28 -0.89
N VAL A 300 22.47 -56.15 0.45
CA VAL A 300 23.48 -56.73 1.36
C VAL A 300 23.32 -58.25 1.47
N ASP A 301 22.08 -58.76 1.49
CA ASP A 301 21.82 -60.21 1.51
C ASP A 301 22.30 -60.90 0.22
N LEU A 302 22.13 -60.26 -0.94
CA LEU A 302 22.61 -60.74 -2.25
C LEU A 302 24.14 -60.73 -2.41
N THR A 303 24.87 -59.95 -1.61
CA THR A 303 26.35 -59.89 -1.66
C THR A 303 27.00 -60.90 -0.73
N LEU A 304 26.33 -61.27 0.37
CA LEU A 304 26.81 -62.31 1.29
C LEU A 304 26.64 -63.74 0.74
N GLU A 305 25.61 -63.99 -0.09
CA GLU A 305 25.44 -65.29 -0.76
C GLU A 305 26.53 -65.57 -1.82
N ALA A 306 27.15 -64.51 -2.38
CA ALA A 306 28.22 -64.64 -3.37
C ALA A 306 29.61 -64.92 -2.78
N GLU A 307 29.81 -64.70 -1.47
CA GLU A 307 31.09 -64.96 -0.77
C GLU A 307 31.12 -66.34 -0.07
N SER A 308 30.03 -67.12 -0.15
CA SER A 308 29.92 -68.45 0.47
C SER A 308 30.08 -69.64 -0.48
N GLU A 309 30.45 -69.42 -1.75
CA GLU A 309 30.63 -70.47 -2.76
C GLU A 309 32.08 -70.75 -3.19
N ASP A 310 33.10 -70.27 -2.46
CA ASP A 310 34.52 -70.65 -2.65
C ASP A 310 35.04 -71.56 -1.51
#